data_AF-A0A5N7MUR7-F1
#
_entry.id   AF-A0A5N7MUR7-F1
#
_cell.length_a   1.000
_cell.length_b   1.000
_cell.length_c   1.000
_cell.angle_alpha   90.00
_cell.angle_beta   90.00
_cell.angle_gamma   90.00
#
_symmetry.space_group_name_H-M   'P 1'
#
loop_
_entity.id
_entity.type
_entity.pdbx_description
1 polymer ?
#
loop_
_entity_poly.entity_id
_entity_poly.type
_entity_poly.pdbx_seq_one_letter_code
_entity_poly.pdbx_strand_id
1 'polypeptide(L)'
;MFAHEDLWQAIDLLAERSGLSTSGLARKAGLDATSLNPSKRVSSDGRERWPSTETLSRLLAAAETDLLAFATLMNSLPEQMERTIGDREQFDEMEQSREAA
;
A
#
# COMPACT_ATOMS: atom_id res chain seq x y z
N MET A 1 3.83 4.38 -12.84
CA MET A 1 4.27 2.98 -13.05
C MET A 1 4.17 2.31 -11.69
N PHE A 2 3.52 1.15 -11.58
CA PHE A 2 3.32 0.50 -10.28
C PHE A 2 4.63 -0.12 -9.77
N ALA A 3 4.99 0.18 -8.53
CA ALA A 3 6.08 -0.44 -7.81
C ALA A 3 5.62 -1.73 -7.11
N HIS A 4 6.59 -2.57 -6.75
CA HIS A 4 6.32 -3.79 -6.02
C HIS A 4 5.70 -3.53 -4.63
N GLU A 5 6.11 -2.43 -4.00
CA GLU A 5 5.58 -1.99 -2.72
C GLU A 5 4.10 -1.58 -2.79
N ASP A 6 3.67 -0.93 -3.88
CA ASP A 6 2.29 -0.46 -4.04
C ASP A 6 1.31 -1.64 -3.97
N LEU A 7 1.67 -2.74 -4.62
CA LEU A 7 0.84 -3.95 -4.63
C LEU A 7 0.74 -4.56 -3.22
N TRP A 8 1.86 -4.64 -2.50
CA TRP A 8 1.86 -5.21 -1.15
C TRP A 8 1.13 -4.34 -0.14
N GLN A 9 1.31 -3.03 -0.22
CA GLN A 9 0.55 -2.07 0.58
C GLN A 9 -0.94 -2.13 0.25
N ALA A 10 -1.32 -2.27 -1.03
CA ALA A 10 -2.71 -2.46 -1.43
C ALA A 10 -3.31 -3.75 -0.86
N ILE A 11 -2.54 -4.83 -0.76
CA ILE A 11 -2.98 -6.08 -0.09
C ILE A 11 -3.19 -5.86 1.42
N ASP A 12 -2.29 -5.11 2.07
CA ASP A 12 -2.45 -4.78 3.49
C ASP A 12 -3.70 -3.93 3.73
N LEU A 13 -3.93 -2.90 2.90
CA LEU A 13 -5.14 -2.08 2.94
C LEU A 13 -6.41 -2.87 2.61
N LEU A 14 -6.33 -3.83 1.68
CA LEU A 14 -7.46 -4.72 1.35
C LEU A 14 -7.86 -5.56 2.57
N ALA A 15 -6.88 -6.09 3.30
CA ALA A 15 -7.12 -6.83 4.53
C ALA A 15 -7.75 -5.92 5.60
N GLU A 16 -7.19 -4.73 5.81
CA GLU A 16 -7.69 -3.75 6.77
C GLU A 16 -9.15 -3.34 6.47
N ARG A 17 -9.47 -3.04 5.20
CA ARG A 17 -10.84 -2.72 4.76
C ARG A 17 -11.81 -3.87 4.96
N SER A 18 -11.32 -5.11 4.92
CA SER A 18 -12.10 -6.32 5.21
C SER A 18 -12.24 -6.60 6.72
N GLY A 19 -11.67 -5.76 7.59
CA GLY A 19 -11.64 -5.98 9.04
C GLY A 19 -10.73 -7.13 9.47
N LEU A 20 -9.75 -7.50 8.64
CA LEU A 20 -8.84 -8.63 8.84
C LEU A 20 -7.38 -8.16 8.89
N SER A 21 -6.53 -8.94 9.54
CA SER A 21 -5.09 -8.84 9.32
C SER A 21 -4.71 -9.51 8.00
N THR A 22 -3.54 -9.21 7.44
CA THR A 22 -3.04 -9.85 6.20
C THR A 22 -3.03 -11.38 6.32
N SER A 23 -2.60 -11.92 7.47
CA SER A 23 -2.68 -13.36 7.77
C SER A 23 -4.11 -13.87 7.93
N GLY A 24 -5.02 -13.05 8.46
CA GLY A 24 -6.45 -13.36 8.55
C GLY A 24 -7.10 -13.46 7.17
N LEU A 25 -6.80 -12.52 6.28
CA LEU A 25 -7.23 -12.54 4.89
C LEU A 25 -6.65 -13.75 4.14
N ALA A 26 -5.37 -14.08 4.35
CA ALA A 26 -4.76 -15.28 3.79
C ALA A 26 -5.51 -16.55 4.19
N ARG A 27 -5.85 -16.71 5.48
CA ARG A 27 -6.64 -17.84 5.96
C ARG A 27 -8.04 -17.86 5.33
N LYS A 28 -8.72 -16.72 5.27
CA LYS A 28 -10.04 -16.61 4.62
C LYS A 28 -9.98 -16.99 3.14
N ALA A 29 -8.86 -16.70 2.47
CA ALA A 29 -8.58 -17.05 1.08
C ALA A 29 -8.09 -18.50 0.86
N GLY A 30 -8.02 -19.33 1.92
CA GLY A 30 -7.52 -20.70 1.83
C GLY A 30 -6.02 -20.79 1.52
N LEU A 31 -5.27 -19.74 1.86
CA LEU A 31 -3.82 -19.66 1.74
C LEU A 31 -3.16 -19.92 3.10
N ASP A 32 -1.87 -20.27 3.08
CA ASP A 32 -1.08 -20.33 4.31
C ASP A 32 -0.97 -18.91 4.93
N ALA A 33 -1.20 -18.83 6.24
CA ALA A 33 -1.29 -17.58 6.97
C ALA A 33 -0.01 -16.73 6.97
N THR A 34 1.15 -17.36 6.66
CA THR A 34 2.46 -16.70 6.64
C THR A 34 2.90 -16.29 5.23
N SER A 35 2.15 -16.71 4.20
CA SER A 35 2.51 -16.51 2.79
C SER A 35 2.55 -15.04 2.37
N LEU A 36 1.86 -14.16 3.09
CA LEU A 36 1.77 -12.72 2.81
C LEU A 36 2.57 -11.87 3.80
N ASN A 37 3.32 -12.50 4.71
CA ASN A 37 4.11 -11.80 5.71
C ASN A 37 5.24 -11.00 5.04
N PRO A 38 5.67 -9.87 5.62
CA PRO A 38 6.75 -9.04 5.09
C PRO A 38 8.04 -9.81 4.75
N SER A 39 8.41 -10.78 5.59
CA SER A 39 9.60 -11.63 5.39
C SER A 39 9.53 -12.55 4.17
N LYS A 40 8.36 -12.70 3.54
CA LYS A 40 8.15 -13.49 2.31
C LYS A 40 7.99 -12.62 1.05
N ARG A 41 7.94 -11.28 1.20
CA ARG A 41 7.80 -10.31 0.09
C ARG A 41 9.10 -10.12 -0.70
N VAL A 42 10.23 -10.52 -0.11
CA VAL A 42 11.54 -10.55 -0.76
C VAL A 42 12.03 -11.99 -0.77
N SER A 43 12.48 -12.45 -1.93
CA SER A 43 13.11 -13.77 -2.09
C SER A 43 14.47 -13.81 -1.37
N SER A 44 14.95 -15.00 -1.04
CA SER A 44 16.28 -15.21 -0.46
C SER A 44 17.41 -14.64 -1.31
N ASP A 45 17.19 -14.52 -2.63
CA ASP A 45 18.14 -13.92 -3.59
C ASP A 45 18.05 -12.38 -3.66
N GLY A 46 17.32 -11.74 -2.74
CA GLY A 46 17.15 -10.29 -2.67
C GLY A 46 16.16 -9.71 -3.70
N ARG A 47 15.49 -10.56 -4.48
CA ARG A 47 14.51 -10.13 -5.48
C ARG A 47 13.14 -9.90 -4.85
N GLU A 48 12.53 -8.79 -5.21
CA GLU A 48 11.13 -8.48 -4.97
C GLU A 48 10.22 -9.60 -5.51
N ARG A 49 9.34 -10.14 -4.66
CA ARG A 49 8.48 -11.28 -4.99
C ARG A 49 7.06 -10.82 -5.25
N TRP A 50 6.68 -10.72 -6.52
CA TRP A 50 5.28 -10.48 -6.89
C TRP A 50 4.40 -11.68 -6.50
N PRO A 51 3.24 -11.46 -5.87
CA PRO A 51 2.26 -12.52 -5.69
C PRO A 51 1.73 -12.93 -7.07
N SER A 52 1.39 -14.22 -7.20
CA SER A 52 0.79 -14.71 -8.44
C SER A 52 -0.61 -14.15 -8.62
N THR A 53 -1.07 -14.09 -9.87
CA THR A 53 -2.46 -13.72 -10.20
C THR A 53 -3.48 -14.63 -9.51
N GLU A 54 -3.14 -15.90 -9.31
CA GLU A 54 -3.98 -16.85 -8.57
C GLU A 54 -4.09 -16.49 -7.09
N THR A 55 -2.99 -16.12 -6.44
CA THR A 55 -3.02 -15.66 -5.05
C THR A 55 -3.86 -14.40 -4.94
N LEU A 56 -3.67 -13.45 -5.86
CA LEU A 56 -4.44 -12.20 -5.87
C LEU A 56 -5.94 -12.45 -6.07
N SER A 57 -6.33 -13.32 -7.00
CA SER A 57 -7.76 -13.61 -7.26
C SER A 57 -8.45 -14.24 -6.04
N ARG A 58 -7.76 -15.12 -5.31
CA ARG A 58 -8.27 -15.71 -4.06
C ARG A 58 -8.43 -14.67 -2.96
N LEU A 59 -7.49 -13.73 -2.84
CA LEU A 59 -7.57 -12.65 -1.87
C LEU A 59 -8.75 -11.71 -2.15
N LEU A 60 -8.94 -11.33 -3.41
CA LEU A 60 -10.05 -10.50 -3.85
C LEU A 60 -11.40 -11.18 -3.59
N ALA A 61 -11.52 -12.47 -3.92
CA ALA A 61 -12.72 -13.25 -3.63
C ALA A 61 -13.00 -13.33 -2.12
N ALA A 62 -11.97 -13.54 -1.29
CA ALA A 62 -12.11 -13.59 0.17
C ALA A 62 -12.45 -12.23 0.79
N ALA A 63 -11.96 -11.14 0.20
CA ALA A 63 -12.28 -9.78 0.59
C ALA A 63 -13.60 -9.27 0.00
N GLU A 64 -14.30 -10.09 -0.81
CA GLU A 64 -15.52 -9.70 -1.53
C GLU A 64 -15.34 -8.38 -2.32
N THR A 65 -14.14 -8.19 -2.86
CA THR A 65 -13.69 -6.97 -3.52
C THR A 65 -13.32 -7.27 -4.97
N ASP A 66 -13.76 -6.44 -5.90
CA ASP A 66 -13.39 -6.59 -7.31
C ASP A 66 -11.99 -6.04 -7.64
N LEU A 67 -11.50 -6.35 -8.84
CA LEU A 67 -10.18 -5.94 -9.30
C LEU A 67 -10.05 -4.42 -9.47
N LEU A 68 -11.13 -3.70 -9.81
CA LEU A 68 -11.12 -2.26 -10.04
C LEU A 68 -11.01 -1.48 -8.72
N ALA A 69 -11.74 -1.93 -7.70
CA ALA A 69 -11.63 -1.44 -6.33
C ALA A 69 -10.23 -1.68 -5.78
N PHE A 70 -9.63 -2.84 -6.06
CA PHE A 70 -8.24 -3.12 -5.69
C PHE A 70 -7.24 -2.25 -6.46
N ALA A 71 -7.44 -2.00 -7.75
CA ALA A 71 -6.60 -1.08 -8.51
C ALA A 71 -6.62 0.35 -7.95
N THR A 72 -7.77 0.77 -7.41
CA THR A 72 -7.89 2.05 -6.70
C THR A 72 -7.01 2.06 -5.45
N LEU A 73 -6.94 0.97 -4.68
CA LEU A 73 -6.04 0.84 -3.53
C LEU A 73 -4.58 0.98 -3.94
N MET A 74 -4.17 0.35 -5.06
CA MET A 74 -2.81 0.49 -5.58
C MET A 74 -2.47 1.92 -6.00
N ASN A 75 -3.46 2.71 -6.44
CA ASN A 75 -3.26 4.10 -6.84
C ASN A 75 -3.45 5.10 -5.69
N SER A 76 -3.90 4.65 -4.52
CA SER A 76 -4.13 5.49 -3.34
C SER A 76 -2.86 5.72 -2.51
N LEU A 77 -1.71 5.24 -2.98
CA LEU A 77 -0.43 5.21 -2.30
C LEU A 77 0.60 6.02 -3.11
N PRO A 78 1.18 7.14 -2.63
CA PRO A 78 0.69 8.16 -1.73
C PRO A 78 0.61 9.55 -2.41
N GLU A 79 -0.58 10.15 -2.45
CA GLU A 79 -0.74 11.63 -2.42
C GLU A 79 -0.19 12.24 -1.10
N GLN A 80 0.21 11.39 -0.14
CA GLN A 80 0.74 11.78 1.17
C GLN A 80 2.24 12.16 1.16
N MET A 81 2.99 11.86 0.09
CA MET A 81 4.37 12.37 -0.07
C MET A 81 4.43 13.72 -0.77
N GLU A 82 3.40 14.09 -1.56
CA GLU A 82 3.35 15.39 -2.24
C GLU A 82 2.97 16.54 -1.29
N ARG A 83 2.36 16.24 -0.14
CA ARG A 83 1.97 17.24 0.86
C ARG A 83 3.10 17.75 1.77
N THR A 84 4.28 17.14 1.75
CA THR A 84 5.43 17.65 2.53
C THR A 84 6.15 18.82 1.83
N ILE A 85 5.87 19.08 0.55
CA ILE A 85 6.48 20.22 -0.18
C ILE A 85 5.66 21.52 0.03
N GLY A 86 4.52 21.45 0.74
CA GLY A 86 3.64 22.60 1.01
C GLY A 86 4.05 23.52 2.16
N ASP A 87 5.01 23.14 3.03
CA ASP A 87 5.49 24.01 4.13
C ASP A 87 6.39 25.18 3.65
N ARG A 88 6.56 25.34 2.33
CA ARG A 88 7.38 26.42 1.76
C ARG A 88 6.70 27.78 1.79
N GLU A 89 5.37 27.84 1.91
CA GLU A 89 4.66 29.13 2.05
C GLU A 89 4.91 29.78 3.43
N GLN A 90 5.27 28.99 4.44
CA GLN A 90 5.52 29.51 5.80
C GLN A 90 6.92 30.14 5.95
N PHE A 91 7.84 29.87 5.03
CA PHE A 91 9.18 30.48 5.01
C PHE A 91 9.19 31.85 4.32
N ASP A 92 8.42 32.04 3.23
CA ASP A 92 8.33 33.31 2.50
C ASP A 92 7.62 34.40 3.32
N GLU A 93 6.60 34.06 4.12
CA GLU A 93 5.92 35.01 5.02
C GLU A 93 6.82 35.50 6.17
N MET A 94 7.75 34.65 6.62
CA MET A 94 8.66 34.97 7.71
C MET A 94 9.84 35.85 7.27
N GLU A 95 10.23 35.80 5.98
CA GLU A 95 11.26 36.66 5.39
C GLU A 95 10.70 38.07 5.07
N GLN A 96 9.48 38.16 4.53
CA GLN A 96 8.80 39.45 4.29
C GLN A 96 8.53 40.22 5.58
N SER A 97 8.26 39.52 6.69
CA SER A 97 8.08 40.14 8.01
C SER A 97 9.40 40.65 8.62
N ARG A 98 10.56 40.19 8.13
CA ARG A 98 11.88 40.65 8.58
C ARG A 98 12.43 41.83 7.76
N GLU A 99 11.99 42.01 6.51
CA GLU A 99 12.37 43.17 5.68
C GLU A 99 11.49 44.41 5.91
N ALA A 100 10.35 44.28 6.61
CA ALA A 100 9.42 45.38 6.86
C ALA A 100 9.59 46.11 8.22
N ALA A 101 10.66 45.82 8.97
CA ALA A 101 10.98 46.43 10.28
C ALA A 101 12.33 47.15 10.24
#